data_AF-A0A925W7B2-F1
#
_entry.id   AF-A0A925W7B2-F1
#
_cell.length_a   1.000
_cell.length_b   1.000
_cell.length_c   1.000
_cell.angle_alpha   90.00
_cell.angle_beta   90.00
_cell.angle_gamma   90.00
#
_symmetry.space_group_name_H-M   'P 1'
#
loop_
_entity.id
_entity.type
_entity.pdbx_description
1 polymer ?
#
loop_
_entity_poly.entity_id
_entity_poly.type
_entity_poly.pdbx_seq_one_letter_code
_entity_poly.pdbx_strand_id
1 'polypeptide(L)'
;MTAIEEVTGGQLETMLTGGFVRAQRHPTLPLTIFNYTERTVYERKWNVATQACRGLIASHGTVVARPFRKFFGHLEPNAPAAQPDEPVIAMDKIDGSLGVLYPQPDGWAVATRGSFVSDQAQHATALWQREYAPRFTPPSGVTVLVEIVHPANRIVLDYGDRDELVLLGGVDIASGRTVDVTGWPGPVAERFPYPTFAAALAAPPRPGAEGLVVYIPRLDERIKLKQADYVTLHRLIFGLTTRRVWERLAVAAAAA
;
A
#
# COMPACT_ATOMS: atom_id res chain seq x y z
N MET A 1 -0.30 -16.00 23.54
CA MET A 1 -0.72 -15.05 22.52
C MET A 1 -0.10 -15.51 21.21
N THR A 2 -0.89 -15.66 20.14
CA THR A 2 -0.35 -16.04 18.82
C THR A 2 0.43 -14.87 18.22
N ALA A 3 1.34 -15.13 17.26
CA ALA A 3 2.12 -14.05 16.64
C ALA A 3 1.22 -13.00 15.95
N ILE A 4 0.08 -13.42 15.38
CA ILE A 4 -0.88 -12.48 14.79
C ILE A 4 -1.62 -11.66 15.85
N GLU A 5 -1.89 -12.20 17.03
CA GLU A 5 -2.51 -11.44 18.14
C GLU A 5 -1.57 -10.32 18.61
N GLU A 6 -0.27 -10.58 18.71
CA GLU A 6 0.74 -9.54 19.02
C GLU A 6 0.74 -8.42 17.98
N VAL A 7 0.78 -8.79 16.69
CA VAL A 7 0.78 -7.82 15.59
C VAL A 7 -0.49 -6.97 15.53
N THR A 8 -1.62 -7.53 16.00
CA THR A 8 -2.93 -6.88 15.97
C THR A 8 -3.37 -6.31 17.32
N GLY A 9 -2.51 -6.38 18.35
CA GLY A 9 -2.81 -5.90 19.70
C GLY A 9 -3.97 -6.62 20.38
N GLY A 10 -4.23 -7.88 20.02
CA GLY A 10 -5.36 -8.67 20.52
C GLY A 10 -6.74 -8.21 20.03
N GLN A 11 -6.81 -7.31 19.05
CA GLN A 11 -8.07 -6.71 18.58
C GLN A 11 -8.61 -7.34 17.29
N LEU A 12 -7.92 -8.33 16.71
CA LEU A 12 -8.28 -8.89 15.40
C LEU A 12 -9.71 -9.44 15.36
N GLU A 13 -10.09 -10.28 16.32
CA GLU A 13 -11.41 -10.93 16.34
C GLU A 13 -12.54 -9.91 16.46
N THR A 14 -12.37 -8.92 17.34
CA THR A 14 -13.32 -7.81 17.48
C THR A 14 -13.46 -7.01 16.18
N MET A 15 -12.36 -6.78 15.45
CA MET A 15 -12.41 -6.05 14.18
C MET A 15 -12.97 -6.88 13.02
N LEU A 16 -12.79 -8.20 13.03
CA LEU A 16 -13.43 -9.13 12.09
C LEU A 16 -14.93 -9.18 12.32
N THR A 17 -15.37 -9.43 13.56
CA THR A 17 -16.79 -9.49 13.93
C THR A 17 -17.50 -8.16 13.67
N GLY A 18 -16.82 -7.04 13.91
CA GLY A 18 -17.33 -5.71 13.61
C GLY A 18 -17.33 -5.33 12.11
N GLY A 19 -16.79 -6.17 11.23
CA GLY A 19 -16.68 -5.89 9.79
C GLY A 19 -15.72 -4.75 9.45
N PHE A 20 -14.79 -4.42 10.36
CA PHE A 20 -13.72 -3.43 10.15
C PHE A 20 -12.48 -4.05 9.46
N VAL A 21 -12.31 -5.37 9.60
CA VAL A 21 -11.33 -6.17 8.87
C VAL A 21 -12.08 -7.28 8.14
N ARG A 22 -11.63 -7.61 6.93
CA ARG A 22 -12.02 -8.83 6.22
C ARG A 22 -10.84 -9.80 6.18
N ALA A 23 -11.15 -11.08 6.23
CA ALA A 23 -10.23 -12.17 6.00
C ALA A 23 -10.59 -12.87 4.68
N GLN A 24 -9.60 -13.15 3.85
CA GLN A 24 -9.75 -13.98 2.66
C GLN A 24 -8.77 -15.14 2.73
N ARG A 25 -9.26 -16.36 2.55
CA ARG A 25 -8.41 -17.56 2.51
C ARG A 25 -7.78 -17.71 1.14
N HIS A 26 -6.54 -18.19 1.11
CA HIS A 26 -5.92 -18.65 -0.12
C HIS A 26 -6.73 -19.84 -0.68
N PRO A 27 -6.90 -19.97 -2.00
CA PRO A 27 -7.72 -21.03 -2.58
C PRO A 27 -7.26 -22.46 -2.23
N THR A 28 -5.94 -22.65 -2.09
CA THR A 28 -5.32 -23.98 -1.94
C THR A 28 -4.36 -24.12 -0.76
N LEU A 29 -3.89 -23.02 -0.17
CA LEU A 29 -2.87 -23.02 0.88
C LEU A 29 -3.53 -22.65 2.21
N PRO A 30 -2.97 -23.06 3.36
CA PRO A 30 -3.47 -22.68 4.68
C PRO A 30 -3.12 -21.22 5.04
N LEU A 31 -3.21 -20.30 4.07
CA LEU A 31 -2.92 -18.88 4.24
C LEU A 31 -4.23 -18.09 4.30
N THR A 32 -4.24 -17.06 5.13
CA THR A 32 -5.32 -16.07 5.18
C THR A 32 -4.71 -14.68 5.09
N ILE A 33 -5.27 -13.84 4.21
CA ILE A 33 -4.92 -12.43 4.09
C ILE A 33 -5.97 -11.57 4.81
N PHE A 34 -5.50 -10.59 5.58
CA PHE A 34 -6.32 -9.69 6.38
C PHE A 34 -6.17 -8.25 5.87
N ASN A 35 -7.31 -7.61 5.60
CA ASN A 35 -7.36 -6.25 5.09
C ASN A 35 -8.49 -5.46 5.76
N TYR A 36 -8.24 -4.21 6.13
CA TYR A 36 -9.30 -3.32 6.61
C TYR A 36 -10.34 -3.07 5.52
N THR A 37 -11.57 -2.85 5.92
CA THR A 37 -12.70 -2.64 5.02
C THR A 37 -12.94 -1.15 4.76
N GLU A 38 -13.82 -0.88 3.81
CA GLU A 38 -14.32 0.45 3.47
C GLU A 38 -15.03 1.07 4.68
N ARG A 39 -15.68 0.25 5.52
CA ARG A 39 -16.29 0.66 6.79
C ARG A 39 -15.27 1.29 7.73
N THR A 40 -14.08 0.70 7.87
CA THR A 40 -12.99 1.26 8.68
C THR A 40 -12.59 2.65 8.21
N VAL A 41 -12.54 2.85 6.89
CA VAL A 41 -12.21 4.15 6.30
C VAL A 41 -13.31 5.17 6.58
N TYR A 42 -14.57 4.80 6.34
CA TYR A 42 -15.73 5.67 6.53
C TYR A 42 -15.92 6.09 8.00
N GLU A 43 -15.88 5.12 8.92
CA GLU A 43 -16.06 5.36 10.36
C GLU A 43 -14.76 5.82 11.05
N ARG A 44 -13.64 5.90 10.33
CA ARG A 44 -12.31 6.23 10.86
C ARG A 44 -11.89 5.35 12.04
N LYS A 45 -12.25 4.06 12.03
CA LYS A 45 -11.96 3.09 13.10
C LYS A 45 -10.50 2.59 13.04
N TRP A 46 -9.55 3.49 13.23
CA TRP A 46 -8.12 3.16 13.16
C TRP A 46 -7.57 2.75 14.53
N ASN A 47 -7.15 1.49 14.66
CA ASN A 47 -6.47 0.93 15.82
C ASN A 47 -5.31 0.02 15.36
N VAL A 48 -4.65 -0.66 16.30
CA VAL A 48 -3.50 -1.52 16.00
C VAL A 48 -3.87 -2.58 14.96
N ALA A 49 -4.98 -3.28 15.15
CA ALA A 49 -5.45 -4.31 14.22
C ALA A 49 -5.81 -3.75 12.84
N THR A 50 -6.64 -2.71 12.74
CA THR A 50 -7.09 -2.18 11.44
C THR A 50 -5.95 -1.51 10.66
N GLN A 51 -4.95 -0.96 11.35
CA GLN A 51 -3.75 -0.44 10.68
C GLN A 51 -2.80 -1.55 10.23
N ALA A 52 -2.66 -2.63 11.01
CA ALA A 52 -1.83 -3.78 10.65
C ALA A 52 -2.45 -4.65 9.53
N CYS A 53 -3.78 -4.77 9.51
CA CYS A 53 -4.52 -5.51 8.48
C CYS A 53 -4.57 -4.70 7.18
N ARG A 54 -3.44 -4.60 6.48
CA ARG A 54 -3.31 -3.96 5.16
C ARG A 54 -2.61 -4.92 4.21
N GLY A 55 -3.11 -6.14 4.11
CA GLY A 55 -2.47 -7.26 3.40
C GLY A 55 -1.59 -8.12 4.30
N LEU A 56 -1.88 -8.15 5.60
CA LEU A 56 -1.22 -9.05 6.54
C LEU A 56 -1.58 -10.50 6.17
N ILE A 57 -0.60 -11.37 5.97
CA ILE A 57 -0.81 -12.79 5.65
C ILE A 57 -0.37 -13.64 6.82
N ALA A 58 -1.20 -14.59 7.23
CA ALA A 58 -0.89 -15.53 8.30
C ALA A 58 -1.37 -16.95 8.00
N SER A 59 -0.76 -17.91 8.69
CA SER A 59 -1.11 -19.33 8.69
C SER A 59 -1.18 -19.81 10.13
N HIS A 60 -2.31 -20.38 10.55
CA HIS A 60 -2.50 -20.94 11.90
C HIS A 60 -2.04 -20.02 13.05
N GLY A 61 -2.26 -18.70 12.93
CA GLY A 61 -1.86 -17.71 13.93
C GLY A 61 -0.42 -17.20 13.83
N THR A 62 0.40 -17.78 12.95
CA THR A 62 1.76 -17.29 12.65
C THR A 62 1.73 -16.33 11.46
N VAL A 63 2.38 -15.17 11.60
CA VAL A 63 2.50 -14.20 10.50
C VAL A 63 3.51 -14.70 9.47
N VAL A 64 3.06 -14.74 8.22
CA VAL A 64 3.83 -15.21 7.05
C VAL A 64 4.36 -14.04 6.22
N ALA A 65 3.56 -12.98 6.08
CA ALA A 65 3.99 -11.74 5.45
C ALA A 65 3.33 -10.54 6.14
N ARG A 66 4.13 -9.51 6.42
CA ARG A 66 3.74 -8.31 7.17
C ARG A 66 4.06 -7.06 6.36
N PRO A 67 3.09 -6.48 5.63
CA PRO A 67 3.34 -5.29 4.83
C PRO A 67 3.39 -4.02 5.69
N PHE A 68 3.69 -2.88 5.06
CA PHE A 68 3.56 -1.58 5.70
C PHE A 68 2.15 -1.39 6.28
N ARG A 69 2.09 -0.91 7.53
CA ARG A 69 0.85 -0.50 8.19
C ARG A 69 0.12 0.55 7.36
N LYS A 70 -1.17 0.74 7.63
CA LYS A 70 -1.93 1.88 7.07
C LYS A 70 -1.23 3.18 7.46
N PHE A 71 -0.84 3.95 6.44
CA PHE A 71 -0.36 5.31 6.58
C PHE A 71 -1.28 6.31 5.86
N PHE A 72 -1.20 7.57 6.28
CA PHE A 72 -2.19 8.61 6.02
C PHE A 72 -1.59 9.76 5.20
N GLY A 73 -2.44 10.54 4.54
CA GLY A 73 -2.05 11.81 3.94
C GLY A 73 -1.79 12.87 5.00
N HIS A 74 -0.91 13.83 4.72
CA HIS A 74 -0.47 14.81 5.72
C HIS A 74 -1.57 15.68 6.35
N LEU A 75 -2.73 15.82 5.68
CA LEU A 75 -3.90 16.55 6.19
C LEU A 75 -4.91 15.65 6.92
N GLU A 76 -4.68 14.34 6.99
CA GLU A 76 -5.57 13.41 7.69
C GLU A 76 -5.30 13.44 9.21
N PRO A 77 -6.33 13.38 10.08
CA PRO A 77 -6.15 13.47 11.53
C PRO A 77 -5.25 12.40 12.17
N ASN A 78 -5.08 11.26 11.49
CA ASN A 78 -4.24 10.15 11.94
C ASN A 78 -2.83 10.16 11.35
N ALA A 79 -2.45 11.20 10.60
CA ALA A 79 -1.07 11.34 10.14
C ALA A 79 -0.13 11.57 11.33
N PRO A 80 1.09 11.01 11.30
CA PRO A 80 2.09 11.32 12.32
C PRO A 80 2.37 12.83 12.35
N ALA A 81 2.59 13.34 13.55
CA ALA A 81 3.00 14.72 13.77
C ALA A 81 4.47 14.90 13.33
N ALA A 82 4.67 15.15 12.03
CA ALA A 82 5.98 15.45 11.47
C ALA A 82 6.32 16.94 11.68
N GLN A 83 7.45 17.20 12.31
CA GLN A 83 7.99 18.56 12.42
C GLN A 83 8.54 19.02 11.05
N PRO A 84 8.50 20.31 10.73
CA PRO A 84 9.01 20.82 9.45
C PRO A 84 10.47 20.41 9.14
N ASP A 85 11.32 20.38 10.16
CA ASP A 85 12.74 20.02 10.10
C ASP A 85 13.01 18.53 10.33
N GLU A 86 11.98 17.71 10.57
CA GLU A 86 12.11 16.26 10.75
C GLU A 86 12.83 15.65 9.53
N PRO A 87 13.93 14.89 9.74
CA PRO A 87 14.61 14.19 8.65
C PRO A 87 13.72 13.13 8.02
N VAL A 88 13.69 13.09 6.69
CA VAL A 88 12.84 12.17 5.93
C VAL A 88 13.55 11.56 4.73
N ILE A 89 12.97 10.46 4.23
CA ILE A 89 13.25 9.91 2.91
C ILE A 89 12.00 10.11 2.05
N ALA A 90 12.07 11.02 1.07
CA ALA A 90 11.00 11.25 0.11
C ALA A 90 11.16 10.30 -1.09
N MET A 91 10.12 9.54 -1.38
CA MET A 91 10.08 8.58 -2.48
C MET A 91 8.90 8.87 -3.41
N ASP A 92 9.03 8.44 -4.66
CA ASP A 92 7.93 8.49 -5.62
C ASP A 92 6.71 7.72 -5.10
N LYS A 93 5.54 8.35 -5.20
CA LYS A 93 4.28 7.65 -4.97
C LYS A 93 3.79 7.12 -6.30
N ILE A 94 4.21 5.90 -6.61
CA ILE A 94 3.76 5.16 -7.79
C ILE A 94 2.28 4.81 -7.61
N ASP A 95 1.52 4.94 -8.69
CA ASP A 95 0.05 4.75 -8.75
C ASP A 95 -0.29 3.37 -9.34
N GLY A 96 0.10 2.31 -8.64
CA GLY A 96 -0.17 0.94 -9.05
C GLY A 96 -0.97 0.18 -8.00
N SER A 97 -0.62 -1.09 -7.82
CA SER A 97 -1.16 -1.91 -6.75
C SER A 97 -0.05 -2.42 -5.84
N LEU A 98 -0.23 -2.29 -4.52
CA LEU A 98 0.69 -2.91 -3.57
C LEU A 98 0.77 -4.42 -3.82
N GLY A 99 1.98 -4.91 -4.08
CA GLY A 99 2.37 -6.31 -4.07
C GLY A 99 3.07 -6.69 -2.77
N VAL A 100 2.60 -7.77 -2.15
CA VAL A 100 3.14 -8.37 -0.93
C VAL A 100 3.72 -9.73 -1.30
N LEU A 101 5.04 -9.86 -1.29
CA LEU A 101 5.67 -11.16 -1.53
C LEU A 101 5.43 -12.08 -0.33
N TYR A 102 5.04 -13.32 -0.60
CA TYR A 102 4.85 -14.35 0.42
C TYR A 102 5.38 -15.71 -0.07
N PRO A 103 5.88 -16.56 0.83
CA PRO A 103 6.36 -17.89 0.48
C PRO A 103 5.20 -18.83 0.16
N GLN A 104 5.43 -19.71 -0.81
CA GLN A 104 4.56 -20.84 -1.18
C GLN A 104 5.44 -22.07 -1.47
N PRO A 105 4.87 -23.29 -1.64
CA PRO A 105 5.66 -24.51 -1.82
C PRO A 105 6.73 -24.41 -2.93
N ASP A 106 6.38 -23.81 -4.07
CA ASP A 106 7.27 -23.68 -5.23
C ASP A 106 8.04 -22.33 -5.28
N GLY A 107 8.34 -21.77 -4.10
CA GLY A 107 9.09 -20.52 -3.97
C GLY A 107 8.24 -19.37 -3.43
N TRP A 108 7.99 -18.36 -4.25
CA TRP A 108 7.32 -17.13 -3.82
C TRP A 108 6.19 -16.72 -4.77
N ALA A 109 5.18 -16.06 -4.24
CA ALA A 109 4.10 -15.43 -4.99
C ALA A 109 3.88 -14.00 -4.50
N VAL A 110 3.07 -13.25 -5.25
CA VAL A 110 2.74 -11.85 -4.94
C VAL A 110 1.23 -11.73 -4.72
N ALA A 111 0.83 -11.35 -3.52
CA ALA A 111 -0.56 -10.98 -3.22
C ALA A 111 -0.74 -9.47 -3.42
N THR A 112 -1.94 -9.03 -3.80
CA THR A 112 -2.29 -7.62 -3.60
C THR A 112 -2.64 -7.36 -2.14
N ARG A 113 -2.87 -6.09 -1.76
CA ARG A 113 -3.32 -5.70 -0.40
C ARG A 113 -4.46 -6.56 0.16
N GLY A 114 -5.35 -7.08 -0.69
CA GLY A 114 -6.56 -7.77 -0.24
C GLY A 114 -6.83 -9.13 -0.86
N SER A 115 -6.04 -9.61 -1.83
CA SER A 115 -6.33 -10.84 -2.56
C SER A 115 -5.07 -11.57 -3.02
N PHE A 116 -5.13 -12.90 -2.99
CA PHE A 116 -4.13 -13.79 -3.58
C PHE A 116 -4.35 -14.02 -5.09
N VAL A 117 -5.54 -13.71 -5.59
CA VAL A 117 -6.00 -14.14 -6.93
C VAL A 117 -6.65 -13.02 -7.74
N SER A 118 -6.45 -11.75 -7.36
CA SER A 118 -6.82 -10.66 -8.27
C SER A 118 -5.95 -10.71 -9.53
N ASP A 119 -6.43 -10.12 -10.63
CA ASP A 119 -5.68 -10.08 -11.89
C ASP A 119 -4.26 -9.54 -11.68
N GLN A 120 -4.10 -8.47 -10.87
CA GLN A 120 -2.79 -7.93 -10.51
C GLN A 120 -1.93 -8.91 -9.71
N ALA A 121 -2.50 -9.72 -8.82
CA ALA A 121 -1.75 -10.69 -8.01
C ALA A 121 -1.27 -11.86 -8.88
N GLN A 122 -2.13 -12.36 -9.77
CA GLN A 122 -1.79 -13.41 -10.72
C GLN A 122 -0.73 -12.94 -11.71
N HIS A 123 -0.92 -11.74 -12.28
CA HIS A 123 0.03 -11.10 -13.18
C HIS A 123 1.38 -10.89 -12.51
N ALA A 124 1.40 -10.27 -11.32
CA ALA A 124 2.62 -10.03 -10.57
C ALA A 124 3.34 -11.32 -10.17
N THR A 125 2.59 -12.38 -9.85
CA THR A 125 3.18 -13.70 -9.55
C THR A 125 3.83 -14.31 -10.79
N ALA A 126 3.18 -14.26 -11.95
CA ALA A 126 3.77 -14.74 -13.20
C ALA A 126 5.02 -13.94 -13.60
N LEU A 127 4.97 -12.62 -13.47
CA LEU A 127 6.09 -11.72 -13.73
C LEU A 127 7.25 -11.97 -12.76
N TRP A 128 6.96 -12.10 -11.46
CA TRP A 128 7.93 -12.46 -10.43
C TRP A 128 8.68 -13.75 -10.80
N GLN A 129 7.95 -14.80 -11.12
CA GLN A 129 8.52 -16.12 -11.43
C GLN A 129 9.42 -16.07 -12.68
N ARG A 130 9.00 -15.32 -13.70
CA ARG A 130 9.73 -15.23 -14.96
C ARG A 130 10.99 -14.37 -14.86
N GLU A 131 10.89 -13.18 -14.26
CA GLU A 131 11.92 -12.15 -14.37
C GLU A 131 12.79 -11.99 -13.12
N TYR A 132 12.24 -12.25 -11.93
CA TYR A 132 12.86 -11.88 -10.66
C TYR A 132 13.34 -13.08 -9.85
N ALA A 133 12.52 -14.13 -9.73
CA ALA A 133 12.83 -15.34 -8.97
C ALA A 133 14.18 -15.99 -9.37
N PRO A 134 14.60 -16.01 -10.65
CA PRO A 134 15.91 -16.57 -11.02
C PRO A 134 17.12 -15.75 -10.55
N ARG A 135 16.93 -14.48 -10.18
CA ARG A 135 18.00 -13.52 -9.89
C ARG A 135 17.95 -12.96 -8.47
N PHE A 136 16.89 -13.23 -7.72
CA PHE A 136 16.68 -12.66 -6.40
C PHE A 136 15.90 -13.60 -5.48
N THR A 137 16.49 -13.85 -4.31
CA THR A 137 15.85 -14.60 -3.23
C THR A 137 15.46 -13.61 -2.14
N PRO A 138 14.17 -13.47 -1.80
CA PRO A 138 13.74 -12.61 -0.71
C PRO A 138 14.46 -12.97 0.61
N PRO A 139 14.98 -12.00 1.37
CA PRO A 139 15.66 -12.27 2.63
C PRO A 139 14.74 -12.99 3.64
N SER A 140 15.29 -13.98 4.35
CA SER A 140 14.54 -14.71 5.38
C SER A 140 14.02 -13.75 6.46
N GLY A 141 12.77 -13.95 6.89
CA GLY A 141 12.13 -13.11 7.90
C GLY A 141 11.70 -11.72 7.41
N VAL A 142 11.91 -11.38 6.13
CA VAL A 142 11.54 -10.07 5.56
C VAL A 142 10.39 -10.23 4.58
N THR A 143 9.36 -9.40 4.74
CA THR A 143 8.35 -9.19 3.70
C THR A 143 8.85 -8.14 2.72
N VAL A 144 9.13 -8.57 1.49
CA VAL A 144 9.47 -7.65 0.39
C VAL A 144 8.18 -7.06 -0.19
N LEU A 145 8.16 -5.75 -0.35
CA LEU A 145 7.02 -4.99 -0.84
C LEU A 145 7.36 -4.30 -2.16
N VAL A 146 6.49 -4.48 -3.13
CA VAL A 146 6.62 -3.91 -4.46
C VAL A 146 5.35 -3.15 -4.83
N GLU A 147 5.46 -2.20 -5.75
CA GLU A 147 4.32 -1.68 -6.48
C GLU A 147 4.23 -2.44 -7.80
N ILE A 148 3.05 -2.99 -8.08
CA ILE A 148 2.74 -3.72 -9.31
C ILE A 148 2.27 -2.68 -10.34
N VAL A 149 3.05 -2.53 -11.41
CA VAL A 149 2.74 -1.67 -12.56
C VAL A 149 2.66 -2.55 -13.79
N HIS A 150 1.51 -2.58 -14.44
CA HIS A 150 1.33 -3.25 -15.73
C HIS A 150 0.27 -2.50 -16.57
N PRO A 151 0.22 -2.68 -17.91
CA PRO A 151 -0.59 -1.82 -18.78
C PRO A 151 -2.11 -1.88 -18.49
N ALA A 152 -2.60 -3.05 -18.06
CA ALA A 152 -4.00 -3.22 -17.67
C ALA A 152 -4.32 -2.71 -16.25
N ASN A 153 -3.31 -2.31 -15.45
CA ASN A 153 -3.48 -1.80 -14.08
C ASN A 153 -3.57 -0.27 -14.05
N ARG A 154 -4.44 0.32 -14.87
CA ARG A 154 -4.62 1.76 -14.88
C ARG A 154 -5.53 2.19 -13.72
N ILE A 155 -4.94 2.80 -12.70
CA ILE A 155 -5.68 3.38 -11.57
C ILE A 155 -6.12 4.80 -11.91
N VAL A 156 -5.16 5.74 -12.00
CA VAL A 156 -5.37 7.11 -12.49
C VAL A 156 -4.35 7.43 -13.58
N LEU A 157 -3.08 7.11 -13.31
CA LEU A 157 -1.97 7.37 -14.21
C LEU A 157 -1.82 6.25 -15.24
N ASP A 158 -1.39 6.65 -16.43
CA ASP A 158 -1.10 5.74 -17.54
C ASP A 158 0.42 5.56 -17.64
N TYR A 159 0.89 4.36 -17.32
CA TYR A 159 2.30 4.00 -17.39
C TYR A 159 2.71 3.39 -18.74
N GLY A 160 1.83 3.45 -19.74
CA GLY A 160 2.07 2.88 -21.07
C GLY A 160 2.31 1.38 -20.99
N ASP A 161 3.35 0.91 -21.69
CA ASP A 161 3.68 -0.51 -21.81
C ASP A 161 4.54 -1.05 -20.65
N ARG A 162 4.73 -0.27 -19.58
CA ARG A 162 5.52 -0.72 -18.41
C ARG A 162 4.87 -1.94 -17.78
N ASP A 163 5.66 -2.99 -17.60
CA ASP A 163 5.29 -4.23 -16.93
C ASP A 163 6.40 -4.66 -15.96
N GLU A 164 6.28 -4.25 -14.71
CA GLU A 164 7.36 -4.38 -13.73
C GLU A 164 6.86 -4.39 -12.27
N LEU A 165 7.71 -4.94 -11.40
CA LEU A 165 7.59 -4.85 -9.95
C LEU A 165 8.58 -3.80 -9.45
N VAL A 166 8.09 -2.68 -8.92
CA VAL A 166 8.95 -1.61 -8.39
C VAL A 166 9.12 -1.79 -6.89
N LEU A 167 10.36 -1.99 -6.42
CA LEU A 167 10.63 -2.16 -4.99
C LEU A 167 10.26 -0.91 -4.19
N LEU A 168 9.44 -1.10 -3.16
CA LEU A 168 9.04 -0.08 -2.19
C LEU A 168 9.84 -0.17 -0.89
N GLY A 169 10.35 -1.36 -0.56
CA GLY A 169 11.14 -1.65 0.64
C GLY A 169 10.80 -3.00 1.25
N GLY A 170 11.32 -3.23 2.46
CA GLY A 170 11.07 -4.45 3.22
C GLY A 170 10.50 -4.15 4.61
N VAL A 171 9.88 -5.17 5.20
CA VAL A 171 9.47 -5.15 6.61
C VAL A 171 9.97 -6.43 7.26
N ASP A 172 10.73 -6.29 8.35
CA ASP A 172 11.06 -7.43 9.22
C ASP A 172 9.77 -7.95 9.86
N ILE A 173 9.45 -9.23 9.65
CA ILE A 173 8.16 -9.81 10.04
C ILE A 173 7.98 -9.76 11.56
N ALA A 174 9.02 -10.12 12.31
CA ALA A 174 8.99 -10.21 13.75
C ALA A 174 8.76 -8.85 14.42
N SER A 175 9.65 -7.89 14.16
CA SER A 175 9.57 -6.54 14.75
C SER A 175 8.52 -5.64 14.11
N GLY A 176 8.22 -5.88 12.82
CA GLY A 176 7.38 -4.99 12.01
C GLY A 176 8.08 -3.72 11.57
N ARG A 177 9.41 -3.66 11.70
CA ARG A 177 10.22 -2.50 11.34
C ARG A 177 10.51 -2.47 9.84
N THR A 178 10.53 -1.28 9.26
CA THR A 178 11.07 -1.12 7.89
C THR A 178 12.53 -1.55 7.85
N VAL A 179 12.90 -2.28 6.81
CA VAL A 179 14.28 -2.67 6.50
C VAL A 179 14.59 -2.40 5.03
N ASP A 180 15.87 -2.17 4.73
CA ASP A 180 16.34 -2.11 3.35
C ASP A 180 16.39 -3.51 2.74
N VAL A 181 16.01 -3.63 1.47
CA VAL A 181 16.09 -4.87 0.70
C VAL A 181 17.26 -4.72 -0.28
N THR A 182 18.36 -5.43 0.00
CA THR A 182 19.57 -5.40 -0.82
C THR A 182 19.50 -6.47 -1.92
N GLY A 183 20.19 -6.24 -3.05
CA GLY A 183 20.26 -7.20 -4.15
C GLY A 183 19.02 -7.26 -5.04
N TRP A 184 18.05 -6.36 -4.87
CA TRP A 184 16.89 -6.28 -5.76
C TRP A 184 17.30 -6.00 -7.21
N PRO A 185 16.89 -6.82 -8.19
CA PRO A 185 17.45 -6.78 -9.54
C PRO A 185 16.60 -5.97 -10.54
N GLY A 186 15.57 -5.28 -10.06
CA GLY A 186 14.66 -4.47 -10.87
C GLY A 186 14.54 -3.03 -10.40
N PRO A 187 13.50 -2.31 -10.84
CA PRO A 187 13.33 -0.90 -10.48
C PRO A 187 13.03 -0.74 -8.98
N VAL A 188 13.47 0.39 -8.43
CA VAL A 188 13.22 0.81 -7.05
C VAL A 188 12.50 2.15 -7.09
N ALA A 189 11.58 2.40 -6.15
CA ALA A 189 10.91 3.69 -6.06
C ALA A 189 11.94 4.83 -5.95
N GLU A 190 11.86 5.79 -6.87
CA GLU A 190 12.82 6.89 -6.97
C GLU A 190 12.85 7.69 -5.66
N ARG A 191 14.06 7.99 -5.18
CA ARG A 191 14.28 8.84 -4.00
C ARG A 191 14.59 10.27 -4.45
N PHE A 192 13.93 11.23 -3.83
CA PHE A 192 14.14 12.65 -4.12
C PHE A 192 15.02 13.33 -3.06
N PRO A 193 15.80 14.35 -3.43
CA PRO A 193 16.70 15.07 -2.51
C PRO A 193 15.92 16.08 -1.64
N TYR A 194 14.89 15.62 -0.95
CA TYR A 194 14.11 16.40 0.02
C TYR A 194 14.40 15.85 1.43
N PRO A 195 15.44 16.37 2.11
CA PRO A 195 15.94 15.76 3.35
C PRO A 195 15.03 16.01 4.56
N THR A 196 14.11 16.97 4.49
CA THR A 196 13.19 17.31 5.58
C THR A 196 11.73 17.24 5.15
N PHE A 197 10.82 17.10 6.11
CA PHE A 197 9.38 17.10 5.83
C PHE A 197 8.92 18.39 5.12
N ALA A 198 9.42 19.55 5.53
CA ALA A 198 9.11 20.83 4.88
C ALA A 198 9.61 20.88 3.42
N ALA A 199 10.81 20.35 3.14
CA ALA A 199 11.33 20.29 1.78
C ALA A 199 10.47 19.37 0.90
N ALA A 200 10.01 18.22 1.43
CA ALA A 200 9.13 17.32 0.71
C ALA A 200 7.73 17.92 0.48
N LEU A 201 7.22 18.70 1.43
CA LEU A 201 5.94 19.41 1.32
C LEU A 201 5.98 20.53 0.27
N ALA A 202 7.13 21.21 0.16
CA ALA A 202 7.37 22.26 -0.82
C ALA A 202 7.82 21.74 -2.19
N ALA A 203 7.87 20.42 -2.39
CA ALA A 203 8.29 19.83 -3.65
C ALA A 203 7.40 20.31 -4.81
N PRO A 204 7.98 20.73 -5.95
CA PRO A 204 7.21 21.18 -7.09
C PRO A 204 6.38 20.02 -7.68
N PRO A 205 5.22 20.32 -8.30
CA PRO A 205 4.43 19.30 -8.94
C PRO A 205 5.21 18.64 -10.09
N ARG A 206 5.13 17.32 -10.19
CA ARG A 206 5.72 16.50 -11.25
C ARG A 206 4.64 16.05 -12.23
N PRO A 207 4.79 16.31 -13.54
CA PRO A 207 3.89 15.79 -14.56
C PRO A 207 3.76 14.27 -14.48
N GLY A 208 2.54 13.75 -14.58
CA GLY A 208 2.29 12.31 -14.60
C GLY A 208 2.65 11.57 -13.31
N ALA A 209 2.61 12.25 -12.16
CA ALA A 209 2.89 11.64 -10.85
C ALA A 209 1.72 11.83 -9.87
N GLU A 210 1.53 10.88 -8.96
CA GLU A 210 0.53 11.02 -7.90
C GLU A 210 1.02 11.97 -6.80
N GLY A 211 2.32 11.90 -6.50
CA GLY A 211 2.97 12.70 -5.48
C GLY A 211 4.10 11.93 -4.81
N LEU A 212 4.25 12.09 -3.49
CA LEU A 212 5.35 11.52 -2.72
C LEU A 212 4.83 10.65 -1.57
N VAL A 213 5.58 9.61 -1.25
CA VAL A 213 5.55 8.95 0.04
C VAL A 213 6.76 9.43 0.82
N VAL A 214 6.51 10.06 1.97
CA VAL A 214 7.55 10.53 2.87
C VAL A 214 7.69 9.54 4.01
N TYR A 215 8.86 8.95 4.17
CA TYR A 215 9.20 8.06 5.27
C TYR A 215 9.98 8.82 6.35
N ILE A 216 9.57 8.69 7.61
CA ILE A 216 10.20 9.31 8.79
C ILE A 216 10.94 8.21 9.55
N PRO A 217 12.27 8.07 9.40
CA PRO A 217 13.02 6.93 9.95
C PRO A 217 12.94 6.83 11.47
N ARG A 218 12.92 7.97 12.18
CA ARG A 218 12.85 8.03 13.64
C ARG A 218 11.58 7.37 14.19
N LEU A 219 10.45 7.57 13.51
CA LEU A 219 9.15 7.03 13.89
C LEU A 219 8.86 5.67 13.24
N ASP A 220 9.58 5.33 12.18
CA ASP A 220 9.25 4.24 11.26
C ASP A 220 7.85 4.38 10.64
N GLU A 221 7.44 5.62 10.37
CA GLU A 221 6.13 5.95 9.83
C GLU A 221 6.21 6.61 8.45
N ARG A 222 5.11 6.59 7.71
CA ARG A 222 5.00 7.16 6.37
C ARG A 222 3.88 8.18 6.30
N ILE A 223 4.03 9.17 5.42
CA ILE A 223 3.01 10.18 5.10
C ILE A 223 2.85 10.24 3.57
N LYS A 224 1.62 10.40 3.09
CA LYS A 224 1.34 10.66 1.67
C LYS A 224 1.22 12.15 1.42
N LEU A 225 1.97 12.65 0.44
CA LEU A 225 1.82 13.99 -0.11
C LEU A 225 1.30 13.82 -1.54
N LYS A 226 -0.01 14.03 -1.76
CA LYS A 226 -0.60 13.91 -3.09
C LYS A 226 -0.66 15.28 -3.77
N GLN A 227 -0.39 15.30 -5.06
CA GLN A 227 -0.44 16.52 -5.87
C GLN A 227 -1.90 16.89 -6.21
N ALA A 228 -2.17 18.18 -6.34
CA ALA A 228 -3.53 18.70 -6.50
C ALA A 228 -4.18 18.24 -7.82
N ASP A 229 -3.40 18.17 -8.90
CA ASP A 229 -3.80 17.68 -10.22
C ASP A 229 -4.21 16.20 -10.17
N TYR A 230 -3.41 15.33 -9.55
CA TYR A 230 -3.78 13.93 -9.35
C TYR A 230 -5.06 13.80 -8.52
N VAL A 231 -5.18 14.55 -7.41
CA VAL A 231 -6.38 14.51 -6.57
C VAL A 231 -7.62 14.94 -7.37
N THR A 232 -7.46 15.92 -8.26
CA THR A 232 -8.52 16.38 -9.15
C THR A 232 -8.92 15.30 -10.15
N LEU A 233 -7.94 14.70 -10.84
CA LEU A 233 -8.18 13.63 -11.81
C LEU A 233 -8.83 12.40 -11.15
N HIS A 234 -8.33 11.97 -10.00
CA HIS A 234 -8.92 10.88 -9.22
C HIS A 234 -10.38 11.18 -8.84
N ARG A 235 -10.70 12.42 -8.44
CA ARG A 235 -12.10 12.81 -8.13
C ARG A 235 -12.98 12.79 -9.38
N LEU A 236 -12.45 13.09 -10.56
CA LEU A 236 -13.20 13.00 -11.81
C LEU A 236 -13.47 11.55 -12.18
N ILE A 237 -12.46 10.69 -12.13
CA ILE A 237 -12.56 9.27 -12.51
C ILE A 237 -13.50 8.50 -11.56
N PHE A 238 -13.31 8.64 -10.25
CA PHE A 238 -14.02 7.82 -9.25
C PHE A 238 -15.17 8.56 -8.53
N GLY A 239 -15.27 9.88 -8.71
CA GLY A 239 -16.27 10.71 -8.04
C GLY A 239 -17.47 11.10 -8.89
N LEU A 240 -17.49 10.77 -10.19
CA LEU A 240 -18.66 10.90 -11.05
C LEU A 240 -19.59 9.70 -10.86
N THR A 241 -20.42 9.77 -9.82
CA THR A 241 -21.61 8.91 -9.74
C THR A 241 -22.77 9.62 -10.43
N THR A 242 -23.74 8.87 -10.95
CA THR A 242 -24.96 9.42 -11.58
C THR A 242 -25.62 10.49 -10.71
N ARG A 243 -25.63 10.27 -9.38
CA ARG A 243 -26.12 11.23 -8.38
C ARG A 243 -25.39 12.58 -8.40
N ARG A 244 -24.06 12.58 -8.45
CA ARG A 244 -23.27 13.83 -8.46
C ARG A 244 -23.37 14.57 -9.79
N VAL A 245 -23.61 13.86 -10.89
CA VAL A 245 -23.92 14.48 -12.19
C VAL A 245 -25.26 15.21 -12.11
N TRP A 246 -26.30 14.59 -11.54
CA TRP A 246 -27.60 15.23 -11.31
C TRP A 246 -27.51 16.42 -10.34
N GLU A 247 -26.77 16.31 -9.24
CA GLU A 247 -26.56 17.43 -8.30
C GLU A 247 -25.90 18.64 -8.99
N ARG A 248 -24.93 18.42 -9.89
CA ARG A 248 -24.28 19.50 -10.65
C ARG A 248 -25.18 20.09 -11.74
N LEU A 249 -25.95 19.25 -12.44
CA LEU A 249 -26.92 19.71 -13.44
C LEU A 249 -28.07 20.50 -12.80
N ALA A 250 -28.53 20.11 -11.60
CA ALA A 250 -29.55 20.83 -10.86
C ALA A 250 -29.07 22.22 -10.39
N VAL A 251 -27.81 22.33 -9.95
CA VAL A 251 -27.20 23.63 -9.60
C VAL A 251 -27.00 24.52 -10.83
N ALA A 252 -26.60 23.96 -11.96
CA ALA A 252 -26.47 24.71 -13.21
C ALA A 252 -27.82 25.17 -13.78
N ALA A 253 -28.88 24.37 -13.63
CA ALA A 253 -30.24 24.72 -14.03
C ALA A 253 -30.92 25.74 -13.09
N ALA A 254 -30.49 25.84 -11.84
CA ALA A 254 -30.97 26.84 -10.88
C ALA A 254 -30.23 28.19 -10.98
N ALA A 255 -29.12 28.23 -11.71
CA ALA A 255 -28.31 29.43 -11.95
C ALA A 255 -28.50 30.01 -13.36
N ALA A 256 -29.39 29.43 -14.17
CA ALA A 256 -29.85 29.90 -15.48
C ALA A 256 -31.30 30.37 -15.38
#